data_AF-A0A1I5YVI7-F1
#
_entry.id   AF-A0A1I5YVI7-F1
#
_cell.length_a   1.000
_cell.length_b   1.000
_cell.length_c   1.000
_cell.angle_alpha   90.00
_cell.angle_beta   90.00
_cell.angle_gamma   90.00
#
_symmetry.space_group_name_H-M   'P 1'
#
loop_
_entity.id
_entity.type
_entity.pdbx_description
1 polymer ?
#
loop_
_entity_poly.entity_id
_entity_poly.type
_entity_poly.pdbx_seq_one_letter_code
_entity_poly.pdbx_strand_id
1 'polypeptide(L)'
;ATFFAAHGISRIQRVLTDNARNYRVSAAFQQACTELGARQKFTRPRCPWTNGKAERLNRTLATEWAYRRPYTSNDQRTQALGPWLEHYNTARPHSALGGKPPITRLSPRS
;
A
#
# COMPACT_ATOMS: atom_id res chain seq x y z
N ALA A 1 -8.84 -1.14 10.91
CA ALA A 1 -8.62 0.02 10.02
C ALA A 1 -8.01 1.25 10.72
N THR A 2 -7.49 1.12 11.95
CA THR A 2 -7.08 2.24 12.82
C THR A 2 -6.12 3.24 12.17
N PHE A 3 -5.08 2.74 11.49
CA PHE A 3 -4.12 3.60 10.79
C PHE A 3 -4.81 4.52 9.76
N PHE A 4 -5.67 3.97 8.91
CA PHE A 4 -6.38 4.73 7.89
C PHE A 4 -7.33 5.76 8.50
N ALA A 5 -8.05 5.37 9.56
CA ALA A 5 -8.94 6.28 10.28
C ALA A 5 -8.19 7.47 10.91
N ALA A 6 -7.00 7.23 11.49
CA ALA A 6 -6.14 8.29 12.02
C ALA A 6 -5.66 9.28 10.95
N HIS A 7 -5.69 8.89 9.66
CA HIS A 7 -5.32 9.73 8.52
C HIS A 7 -6.54 10.25 7.73
N GLY A 8 -7.72 10.33 8.37
CA GLY A 8 -8.94 10.89 7.77
C GLY A 8 -9.70 9.95 6.84
N ILE A 9 -9.24 8.70 6.66
CA ILE A 9 -9.95 7.69 5.86
C ILE A 9 -10.87 6.91 6.81
N SER A 10 -12.05 7.47 7.05
CA SER A 10 -13.05 6.89 7.94
C SER A 10 -13.69 5.60 7.44
N ARG A 11 -13.64 5.34 6.12
CA ARG A 11 -14.23 4.15 5.51
C ARG A 11 -13.41 3.62 4.34
N ILE A 12 -13.12 2.32 4.36
CA ILE A 12 -12.55 1.58 3.23
C ILE A 12 -13.70 0.91 2.48
N GLN A 13 -14.02 1.40 1.28
CA GLN A 13 -15.15 0.87 0.53
C GLN A 13 -14.83 -0.46 -0.16
N ARG A 14 -13.61 -0.60 -0.67
CA ARG A 14 -13.19 -1.72 -1.52
C ARG A 14 -11.71 -2.04 -1.32
N VAL A 15 -11.38 -3.33 -1.45
CA VAL A 15 -10.00 -3.83 -1.52
C VAL A 15 -9.82 -4.48 -2.89
N LEU A 16 -8.89 -3.98 -3.70
CA LEU A 16 -8.59 -4.51 -5.04
C LEU A 16 -7.28 -5.31 -4.99
N THR A 17 -7.33 -6.57 -5.43
CA THR A 17 -6.15 -7.44 -5.56
C THR A 17 -6.06 -8.05 -6.94
N ASP A 18 -4.93 -8.68 -7.26
CA ASP A 18 -4.85 -9.61 -8.38
C ASP A 18 -5.63 -10.92 -8.10
N ASN A 19 -5.56 -11.87 -9.03
CA ASN A 19 -6.28 -13.14 -8.97
C ASN A 19 -5.50 -14.26 -8.28
N ALA A 20 -4.40 -13.97 -7.57
CA ALA A 20 -3.63 -15.00 -6.89
C ALA A 20 -4.48 -15.75 -5.84
N ARG A 21 -4.17 -17.05 -5.64
CA ARG A 21 -4.98 -17.95 -4.80
C ARG A 21 -5.06 -17.49 -3.35
N ASN A 22 -3.99 -16.88 -2.83
CA ASN A 22 -3.94 -16.29 -1.49
C ASN A 22 -5.01 -15.20 -1.28
N TYR A 23 -5.44 -14.49 -2.32
CA TYR A 23 -6.54 -13.53 -2.22
C TYR A 23 -7.89 -14.14 -2.57
N ARG A 24 -7.94 -15.07 -3.54
CA ARG A 24 -9.22 -15.65 -4.01
C ARG A 24 -9.79 -16.71 -3.07
N VAL A 25 -8.94 -17.53 -2.47
CA VAL A 25 -9.35 -18.76 -1.76
C VAL A 25 -9.18 -18.63 -0.24
N SER A 26 -8.31 -17.74 0.23
CA SER A 26 -8.04 -17.60 1.66
C SER A 26 -9.27 -17.08 2.41
N ALA A 27 -9.81 -17.93 3.29
CA ALA A 27 -10.89 -17.55 4.21
C ALA A 27 -10.44 -16.41 5.14
N ALA A 28 -9.18 -16.43 5.62
CA ALA A 28 -8.64 -15.38 6.47
C ALA A 28 -8.63 -14.00 5.77
N PHE A 29 -8.28 -13.97 4.47
CA PHE A 29 -8.29 -12.72 3.72
C PHE A 29 -9.71 -12.20 3.47
N GLN A 30 -10.64 -13.10 3.14
CA GLN A 30 -12.05 -12.75 2.96
C GLN A 30 -12.65 -12.22 4.27
N GLN A 31 -12.34 -12.88 5.39
CA GLN A 31 -12.76 -12.46 6.73
C GLN A 31 -12.22 -11.07 7.07
N ALA A 32 -10.93 -10.80 6.82
CA ALA A 32 -10.35 -9.48 7.04
C ALA A 32 -11.05 -8.38 6.20
N CYS A 33 -11.45 -8.67 4.95
CA CYS A 33 -12.23 -7.73 4.15
C CYS A 33 -13.62 -7.47 4.75
N THR A 34 -14.28 -8.52 5.26
CA THR A 34 -15.57 -8.42 5.94
C THR A 34 -15.48 -7.59 7.22
N GLU A 35 -14.48 -7.82 8.06
CA GLU A 35 -14.22 -7.05 9.29
C GLU A 35 -13.93 -5.57 9.00
N LEU A 36 -13.29 -5.28 7.87
CA LEU A 36 -13.10 -3.91 7.39
C LEU A 36 -14.37 -3.28 6.80
N GLY A 37 -15.45 -4.05 6.61
CA GLY A 37 -16.66 -3.62 5.91
C GLY A 37 -16.43 -3.28 4.43
N ALA A 38 -15.36 -3.84 3.84
CA ALA A 38 -14.89 -3.52 2.51
C ALA A 38 -15.27 -4.61 1.50
N ARG A 39 -15.74 -4.22 0.32
CA ARG A 39 -16.00 -5.17 -0.77
C ARG A 39 -14.69 -5.60 -1.43
N GLN A 40 -14.39 -6.88 -1.40
CA GLN A 40 -13.28 -7.45 -2.17
C GLN A 40 -13.55 -7.35 -3.68
N LYS A 41 -12.55 -6.92 -4.43
CA LYS A 41 -12.54 -6.80 -5.89
C LYS A 41 -11.26 -7.42 -6.44
N PHE A 42 -11.36 -7.95 -7.65
CA PHE A 42 -10.23 -8.53 -8.36
C PHE A 42 -9.96 -7.76 -9.64
N THR A 43 -8.69 -7.72 -10.05
CA THR A 43 -8.33 -7.27 -11.39
C THR A 43 -9.07 -8.13 -12.43
N ARG A 44 -9.51 -7.50 -13.53
CA ARG A 44 -10.13 -8.25 -14.63
C ARG A 44 -9.07 -9.17 -15.25
N PRO A 45 -9.42 -10.41 -15.67
CA PRO A 45 -8.49 -11.27 -16.39
C PRO A 45 -7.85 -10.53 -17.56
N ARG A 46 -6.54 -10.71 -17.72
CA ARG A 46 -5.70 -10.02 -18.75
C ARG A 46 -5.72 -8.49 -18.66
N CYS A 47 -6.02 -7.92 -17.49
CA CYS A 47 -5.94 -6.48 -17.23
C CYS A 47 -4.99 -6.11 -16.08
N PRO A 48 -3.71 -6.51 -16.14
CA PRO A 48 -2.74 -6.30 -15.05
C PRO A 48 -2.48 -4.83 -14.75
N TRP A 49 -2.61 -3.93 -15.73
CA TRP A 49 -2.40 -2.48 -15.55
C TRP A 49 -3.28 -1.85 -14.47
N THR A 50 -4.43 -2.46 -14.14
CA THR A 50 -5.29 -2.00 -13.04
C THR A 50 -4.64 -2.16 -11.66
N ASN A 51 -3.65 -3.04 -11.53
CA ASN A 51 -2.81 -3.20 -10.34
C ASN A 51 -1.55 -2.32 -10.34
N GLY A 52 -1.36 -1.49 -11.38
CA GLY A 52 -0.12 -0.76 -11.62
C GLY A 52 0.32 0.14 -10.47
N LYS A 53 -0.62 0.62 -9.63
CA LYS A 53 -0.28 1.38 -8.42
C LYS A 53 0.46 0.53 -7.38
N ALA A 54 -0.02 -0.69 -7.11
CA ALA A 54 0.62 -1.61 -6.17
C ALA A 54 1.97 -2.09 -6.73
N GLU A 55 2.02 -2.42 -8.03
CA GLU A 55 3.26 -2.82 -8.70
C GLU A 55 4.32 -1.70 -8.69
N ARG A 56 3.90 -0.45 -8.92
CA ARG A 56 4.79 0.71 -8.85
C ARG A 56 5.34 0.90 -7.44
N LEU A 57 4.49 0.79 -6.42
CA LEU A 57 4.92 0.86 -5.02
C LEU A 57 5.93 -0.26 -4.69
N ASN A 58 5.65 -1.50 -5.08
CA ASN A 58 6.55 -2.64 -4.83
C ASN A 58 7.92 -2.44 -5.49
N ARG A 59 7.94 -1.89 -6.71
CA ARG A 59 9.21 -1.54 -7.37
C ARG A 59 9.98 -0.46 -6.60
N THR A 60 9.29 0.58 -6.14
CA THR A 60 9.93 1.64 -5.34
C THR A 60 10.43 1.12 -4.00
N LEU A 61 9.66 0.27 -3.31
CA LEU A 61 10.07 -0.43 -2.08
C LEU A 61 11.34 -1.25 -2.31
N ALA A 62 11.42 -2.00 -3.41
CA ALA A 62 12.58 -2.81 -3.73
C ALA A 62 13.83 -1.92 -3.88
N THR A 63 13.74 -0.86 -4.69
CA THR A 63 14.89 0.01 -4.99
C THR A 63 15.29 0.91 -3.82
N GLU A 64 14.32 1.46 -3.08
CA GLU A 64 14.57 2.51 -2.09
C GLU A 64 14.62 2.02 -0.65
N TRP A 65 14.14 0.80 -0.37
CA TRP A 65 14.22 0.17 0.94
C TRP A 65 14.98 -1.16 0.89
N ALA A 66 14.45 -2.17 0.17
CA ALA A 66 14.93 -3.55 0.29
C ALA A 66 16.38 -3.72 -0.19
N TYR A 67 16.77 -3.01 -1.24
CA TYR A 67 18.09 -3.09 -1.88
C TYR A 67 18.84 -1.76 -1.87
N ARG A 68 18.40 -0.79 -1.07
CA ARG A 68 19.01 0.55 -0.99
C ARG A 68 20.44 0.52 -0.45
N ARG A 69 20.72 -0.42 0.45
CA ARG A 69 22.01 -0.64 1.09
C ARG A 69 22.12 -2.10 1.54
N PRO A 70 23.33 -2.63 1.77
CA PRO A 70 23.49 -3.89 2.48
C PRO A 70 22.87 -3.80 3.88
N TYR A 71 22.14 -4.83 4.28
CA TYR A 71 21.68 -5.02 5.65
C TYR A 71 22.45 -6.18 6.28
N THR A 72 22.82 -6.03 7.54
CA THR A 72 23.55 -7.06 8.29
C THR A 72 22.60 -8.13 8.87
N SER A 73 21.30 -7.83 8.97
CA SER A 73 20.28 -8.79 9.41
C SER A 73 18.89 -8.46 8.85
N ASN A 74 17.98 -9.44 8.89
CA ASN A 74 16.57 -9.22 8.55
C ASN A 74 15.90 -8.25 9.52
N ASP A 75 16.28 -8.25 10.80
CA ASP A 75 15.72 -7.34 11.80
C ASP A 75 16.09 -5.90 11.49
N GLN A 76 17.34 -5.64 11.11
CA GLN A 76 17.78 -4.30 10.69
C GLN A 76 16.99 -3.84 9.46
N ARG A 77 16.74 -4.74 8.49
CA ARG A 77 15.93 -4.44 7.30
C ARG A 77 14.47 -4.14 7.66
N THR A 78 13.89 -4.93 8.57
CA THR A 78 12.51 -4.74 9.07
C THR A 78 12.37 -3.42 9.83
N GLN A 79 13.31 -3.10 10.71
CA GLN A 79 13.32 -1.83 11.46
C GLN A 79 13.43 -0.62 10.53
N ALA A 80 14.16 -0.74 9.41
CA ALA A 80 14.27 0.31 8.41
C ALA A 80 12.97 0.55 7.61
N LEU A 81 12.03 -0.40 7.59
CA LEU A 81 10.80 -0.28 6.81
C LEU A 81 9.86 0.81 7.35
N GLY A 82 9.73 0.91 8.68
CA GLY A 82 8.86 1.90 9.33
C GLY A 82 9.22 3.34 8.95
N PRO A 83 10.45 3.80 9.23
CA PRO A 83 10.91 5.14 8.85
C PRO A 83 10.83 5.40 7.33
N TRP A 84 11.08 4.36 6.52
CA TRP A 84 10.94 4.48 5.06
C TRP A 84 9.49 4.71 4.62
N LEU A 85 8.53 3.96 5.21
CA LEU A 85 7.10 4.12 4.92
C LEU A 85 6.59 5.50 5.34
N GLU A 86 7.04 6.01 6.48
CA GLU A 86 6.75 7.36 6.93
C GLU A 86 7.25 8.38 5.91
N HIS A 87 8.55 8.34 5.58
CA HIS A 87 9.13 9.23 4.58
C HIS A 87 8.41 9.15 3.22
N TYR A 88 8.13 7.94 2.73
CA TYR A 88 7.43 7.72 1.46
C TYR A 88 6.08 8.42 1.44
N ASN A 89 5.29 8.31 2.51
CA ASN A 89 3.94 8.85 2.55
C ASN A 89 3.89 10.36 2.88
N THR A 90 4.82 10.87 3.69
CA THR A 90 4.73 12.23 4.27
C THR A 90 5.71 13.25 3.67
N ALA A 91 6.81 12.81 3.06
CA ALA A 91 7.89 13.72 2.63
C ALA A 91 8.45 13.46 1.23
N ARG A 92 8.42 12.22 0.73
CA ARG A 92 9.01 11.85 -0.55
C ARG A 92 8.30 12.61 -1.70
N PRO A 93 9.04 13.25 -2.61
CA PRO A 93 8.42 13.95 -3.74
C PRO A 93 7.94 12.97 -4.82
N HIS A 94 6.74 13.20 -5.36
CA HIS A 94 6.18 12.45 -6.48
C HIS A 94 5.92 13.36 -7.68
N SER A 95 6.55 13.09 -8.82
CA SER A 95 6.37 13.88 -10.06
C SER A 95 4.91 13.93 -10.50
N ALA A 96 4.19 12.81 -10.44
CA ALA A 96 2.76 12.73 -10.73
C ALA A 96 1.87 13.58 -9.79
N LEU A 97 2.42 14.05 -8.66
CA LEU A 97 1.75 14.91 -7.68
C LEU A 97 2.35 16.33 -7.65
N GLY A 98 3.11 16.72 -8.68
CA GLY A 98 3.77 18.04 -8.72
C GLY A 98 4.84 18.22 -7.64
N GLY A 99 5.56 17.14 -7.30
CA GLY A 99 6.60 17.15 -6.27
C GLY A 99 6.07 16.99 -4.84
N LYS A 100 4.76 16.89 -4.64
CA LYS A 100 4.15 16.73 -3.31
C LYS A 100 4.12 15.26 -2.85
N PRO A 101 4.13 15.00 -1.53
CA PRO A 101 4.06 13.64 -0.99
C PRO A 101 2.65 13.05 -1.05
N PRO A 102 2.49 11.72 -1.02
CA PRO A 102 1.21 11.03 -1.15
C PRO A 102 0.12 11.48 -0.16
N ILE A 103 0.49 11.81 1.09
CA ILE A 103 -0.46 12.25 2.13
C ILE A 103 -1.25 13.50 1.72
N THR A 104 -0.72 14.35 0.82
CA THR A 104 -1.41 15.54 0.30
C THR A 104 -2.64 15.23 -0.55
N ARG A 105 -2.88 13.95 -0.85
CA ARG A 105 -4.06 13.47 -1.60
C ARG A 105 -5.20 12.99 -0.71
N LEU A 106 -4.99 12.93 0.61
CA LEU A 106 -6.05 12.59 1.56
C LEU A 106 -6.93 13.82 1.84
N SER A 107 -8.23 13.58 2.00
CA SER A 107 -9.26 14.56 2.35
C SER A 107 -9.79 14.25 3.76
N PRO A 108 -10.38 15.22 4.50
CA PRO A 108 -10.69 16.58 4.08
C PRO A 108 -9.43 17.44 4.19
N ARG A 109 -9.23 18.38 3.27
CA ARG A 109 -8.29 19.47 3.58
C ARG A 109 -8.78 20.09 4.87
N SER A 110 -7.92 20.14 5.89
CA SER A 110 -8.14 20.94 7.09
C SER A 110 -8.57 22.36 6.73
#